data_AF-A0A1H2LXF4-F1
#
_entry.id   AF-A0A1H2LXF4-F1
#
_cell.length_a   1.000
_cell.length_b   1.000
_cell.length_c   1.000
_cell.angle_alpha   90.00
_cell.angle_beta   90.00
_cell.angle_gamma   90.00
#
_symmetry.space_group_name_H-M   'P 1'
#
loop_
_entity.id
_entity.type
_entity.pdbx_description
1 polymer ?
#
loop_
_entity_poly.entity_id
_entity_poly.type
_entity_poly.pdbx_seq_one_letter_code
_entity_poly.pdbx_strand_id
1 'polypeptide(L)'
;MPLYWRQSGRRLPLFWHCRYLDLLNALIYMGLSYLAWHLLNPYYEKQVSLKVSAMSISFDKALGIHEQALGFRAQRAEVLANNIANADTPNYKARDLDFAAVLAAQSDKTKNGAFALNMTNNRHIEAQGLGNGDESLMYRTPMQPSIDQNTVDAQLEQSNYAENSVNFQASFTLLNSKFKGLMSALRGE
;
A
#
# COMPACT_ATOMS: atom_id res chain seq x y z
N MET A 1 -80.10 -7.31 23.78
CA MET A 1 -80.27 -8.77 23.95
C MET A 1 -81.34 -9.23 22.97
N PRO A 2 -81.34 -10.42 22.32
CA PRO A 2 -80.62 -11.66 22.64
C PRO A 2 -80.03 -12.43 21.42
N LEU A 3 -79.47 -13.61 21.71
CA LEU A 3 -78.98 -14.68 20.81
C LEU A 3 -80.00 -15.14 19.74
N TYR A 4 -79.53 -15.76 18.65
CA TYR A 4 -79.90 -17.14 18.24
C TYR A 4 -79.07 -17.64 17.04
N TRP A 5 -78.69 -18.92 17.10
CA TRP A 5 -78.19 -19.70 15.96
C TRP A 5 -79.36 -20.10 15.04
N ARG A 6 -79.20 -20.04 13.70
CA ARG A 6 -80.00 -20.85 12.76
C ARG A 6 -79.27 -21.15 11.45
N GLN A 7 -79.38 -22.41 11.08
CA GLN A 7 -78.78 -23.17 9.99
C GLN A 7 -79.70 -23.17 8.76
N SER A 8 -79.19 -22.96 7.54
CA SER A 8 -79.75 -23.57 6.31
C SER A 8 -78.94 -23.25 5.03
N GLY A 9 -78.46 -24.29 4.35
CA GLY A 9 -78.77 -24.45 2.92
C GLY A 9 -77.72 -24.12 1.85
N ARG A 10 -76.80 -25.07 1.65
CA ARG A 10 -76.40 -25.66 0.34
C ARG A 10 -75.64 -24.83 -0.74
N ARG A 11 -74.63 -25.55 -1.29
CA ARG A 11 -73.93 -25.49 -2.61
C ARG A 11 -72.58 -24.76 -2.65
N LEU A 12 -71.49 -25.55 -2.59
CA LEU A 12 -70.23 -25.27 -3.33
C LEU A 12 -70.53 -25.31 -4.85
N PRO A 13 -69.70 -24.78 -5.79
CA PRO A 13 -68.26 -24.46 -5.69
C PRO A 13 -67.81 -23.18 -6.46
N LEU A 14 -66.49 -23.02 -6.67
CA LEU A 14 -65.79 -22.15 -7.65
C LEU A 14 -65.31 -20.76 -7.18
N PHE A 15 -64.53 -20.66 -6.09
CA PHE A 15 -63.76 -19.44 -5.77
C PHE A 15 -62.23 -19.62 -5.76
N TRP A 16 -61.73 -20.75 -6.26
CA TRP A 16 -60.30 -21.10 -6.16
C TRP A 16 -59.44 -20.78 -7.40
N HIS A 17 -59.97 -20.13 -8.43
CA HIS A 17 -59.18 -19.82 -9.65
C HIS A 17 -58.72 -18.36 -9.79
N CYS A 18 -59.31 -17.39 -9.07
CA CYS A 18 -58.97 -15.99 -9.29
C CYS A 18 -57.77 -15.47 -8.47
N ARG A 19 -57.33 -16.15 -7.41
CA ARG A 19 -56.25 -15.63 -6.54
C ARG A 19 -54.82 -15.94 -7.02
N TYR A 20 -54.69 -16.78 -8.04
CA TYR A 20 -53.40 -17.21 -8.59
C TYR A 20 -52.89 -16.27 -9.71
N LEU A 21 -53.81 -15.66 -10.47
CA LEU A 21 -53.44 -14.75 -11.56
C LEU A 21 -52.89 -13.40 -11.06
N ASP A 22 -53.36 -12.88 -9.93
CA ASP A 22 -52.86 -11.60 -9.40
C ASP A 22 -51.43 -11.68 -8.85
N LEU A 23 -51.07 -12.82 -8.24
CA LEU A 23 -49.70 -13.06 -7.76
C LEU A 23 -48.69 -13.28 -8.90
N LEU A 24 -49.12 -13.96 -9.97
CA LEU A 24 -48.30 -14.14 -11.17
C LEU A 24 -48.02 -12.80 -11.87
N ASN A 25 -49.03 -11.92 -11.98
CA ASN A 25 -48.83 -10.60 -12.57
C ASN A 25 -47.92 -9.72 -11.70
N ALA A 26 -48.06 -9.76 -10.37
CA ALA A 26 -47.18 -9.02 -9.46
C ALA A 26 -45.71 -9.49 -9.52
N LEU A 27 -45.47 -10.80 -9.64
CA LEU A 27 -44.12 -11.37 -9.82
C LEU A 27 -43.52 -11.01 -11.18
N ILE A 28 -44.33 -10.96 -12.24
CA ILE A 28 -43.90 -10.55 -13.57
C ILE A 28 -43.54 -9.05 -13.58
N TYR A 29 -44.33 -8.19 -12.93
CA TYR A 29 -44.02 -6.75 -12.79
C TYR A 29 -42.79 -6.49 -11.89
N MET A 30 -42.61 -7.24 -10.80
CA MET A 30 -41.38 -7.17 -10.00
C MET A 30 -40.17 -7.68 -10.79
N GLY A 31 -40.30 -8.76 -11.56
CA GLY A 31 -39.23 -9.27 -12.41
C GLY A 31 -38.86 -8.33 -13.56
N LEU A 32 -39.85 -7.74 -14.23
CA LEU A 32 -39.65 -6.76 -15.31
C LEU A 32 -39.05 -5.46 -14.81
N SER A 33 -39.44 -4.99 -13.61
CA SER A 33 -38.80 -3.81 -13.00
C SER A 33 -37.38 -4.10 -12.53
N TYR A 34 -37.08 -5.30 -12.04
CA TYR A 34 -35.73 -5.72 -11.65
C TYR A 34 -34.81 -5.89 -12.87
N LEU A 35 -35.30 -6.50 -13.95
CA LEU A 35 -34.60 -6.60 -15.24
C LEU A 35 -34.44 -5.23 -15.90
N ALA A 36 -35.45 -4.36 -15.86
CA ALA A 36 -35.33 -2.99 -16.35
C ALA A 36 -34.33 -2.18 -15.53
N TRP A 37 -34.28 -2.35 -14.21
CA TRP A 37 -33.29 -1.72 -13.34
C TRP A 37 -31.87 -2.20 -13.66
N HIS A 38 -31.67 -3.51 -13.90
CA HIS A 38 -30.36 -4.04 -14.30
C HIS A 38 -29.93 -3.65 -15.71
N LEU A 39 -30.88 -3.49 -16.64
CA LEU A 39 -30.59 -3.12 -18.04
C LEU A 39 -30.40 -1.61 -18.24
N LEU A 40 -31.06 -0.75 -17.44
CA LEU A 40 -30.90 0.70 -17.53
C LEU A 40 -29.72 1.26 -16.73
N ASN A 41 -29.08 0.47 -15.87
CA ASN A 41 -28.07 1.00 -14.94
C ASN A 41 -26.61 0.51 -15.13
N PRO A 42 -26.09 0.27 -16.36
CA PRO A 42 -24.67 -0.04 -16.55
C PRO A 42 -23.74 1.19 -16.38
N TYR A 43 -24.31 2.39 -16.20
CA TYR A 43 -23.58 3.65 -16.07
C TYR A 43 -23.33 4.10 -14.62
N TYR A 44 -24.04 3.56 -13.63
CA TYR A 44 -23.86 3.95 -12.22
C TYR A 44 -22.68 3.23 -11.55
N GLU A 45 -22.46 1.96 -11.87
CA GLU A 45 -21.40 1.15 -11.26
C GLU A 45 -19.99 1.66 -11.66
N LYS A 46 -19.84 2.12 -12.91
CA LYS A 46 -18.60 2.72 -13.40
C LYS A 46 -18.29 4.07 -12.73
N GLN A 47 -19.30 4.85 -12.35
CA GLN A 47 -19.08 6.14 -11.71
C GLN A 47 -18.64 6.04 -10.26
N VAL A 48 -19.12 5.03 -9.51
CA VAL A 48 -18.63 4.77 -8.14
C VAL A 48 -17.17 4.32 -8.16
N SER A 49 -16.80 3.44 -9.09
CA SER A 49 -15.41 3.00 -9.28
C SER A 49 -14.47 4.15 -9.70
N LEU A 50 -14.90 5.00 -10.64
CA LEU A 50 -14.15 6.19 -11.08
C LEU A 50 -14.02 7.27 -9.98
N LYS A 51 -15.05 7.50 -9.16
CA LYS A 51 -14.99 8.46 -8.05
C LYS A 51 -14.15 7.96 -6.88
N VAL A 52 -14.21 6.68 -6.53
CA VAL A 52 -13.36 6.11 -5.47
C VAL A 52 -11.88 6.13 -5.89
N SER A 53 -11.58 5.93 -7.17
CA SER A 53 -10.22 6.05 -7.71
C SER A 53 -9.69 7.49 -7.73
N ALA A 54 -10.57 8.50 -7.85
CA ALA A 54 -10.19 9.91 -7.71
C ALA A 54 -10.02 10.35 -6.23
N MET A 55 -10.58 9.57 -5.29
CA MET A 55 -10.53 9.83 -3.84
C MET A 55 -9.51 8.97 -3.10
N SER A 56 -8.73 8.12 -3.80
CA SER A 56 -7.44 7.68 -3.28
C SER A 56 -6.48 8.87 -3.36
N ILE A 57 -6.56 9.74 -2.34
CA ILE A 57 -5.39 10.54 -1.97
C ILE A 57 -4.23 9.55 -1.96
N SER A 58 -3.28 9.73 -2.88
CA SER A 58 -2.14 8.84 -3.00
C SER A 58 -1.33 9.03 -1.72
N PHE A 59 -1.60 8.21 -0.71
CA PHE A 59 -0.96 8.25 0.59
C PHE A 59 0.56 8.17 0.42
N ASP A 60 1.02 7.40 -0.57
CA ASP A 60 2.41 7.35 -1.02
C ASP A 60 2.97 8.73 -1.43
N LYS A 61 2.16 9.53 -2.13
CA LYS A 61 2.52 10.89 -2.55
C LYS A 61 2.46 11.89 -1.40
N ALA A 62 1.53 11.70 -0.45
CA ALA A 62 1.34 12.57 0.70
C ALA A 62 2.40 12.36 1.80
N LEU A 63 2.81 11.11 2.02
CA LEU A 63 3.91 10.74 2.91
C LEU A 63 5.27 10.99 2.25
N GLY A 64 5.31 10.98 0.91
CA GLY A 64 6.47 11.33 0.11
C GLY A 64 7.66 10.42 0.40
N ILE A 65 8.87 10.98 0.29
CA ILE A 65 10.13 10.24 0.47
C ILE A 65 10.40 9.81 1.92
N HIS A 66 9.59 10.21 2.91
CA HIS A 66 9.90 10.02 4.32
C HIS A 66 9.75 8.58 4.79
N GLU A 67 8.80 7.83 4.24
CA GLU A 67 8.60 6.41 4.54
C GLU A 67 9.79 5.59 4.01
N GLN A 68 10.14 5.79 2.74
CA GLN A 68 11.33 5.19 2.12
C GLN A 68 12.62 5.56 2.88
N ALA A 69 12.76 6.82 3.27
CA ALA A 69 13.90 7.30 4.03
C ALA A 69 13.98 6.69 5.44
N LEU A 70 12.86 6.31 6.05
CA LEU A 70 12.85 5.58 7.32
C LEU A 70 13.32 4.13 7.10
N GLY A 71 12.87 3.49 6.01
CA GLY A 71 13.32 2.17 5.59
C GLY A 71 14.84 2.09 5.38
N PHE A 72 15.43 3.03 4.64
CA PHE A 72 16.89 3.05 4.43
C PHE A 72 17.68 3.28 5.72
N ARG A 73 17.15 4.06 6.67
CA ARG A 73 17.80 4.23 7.97
C ARG A 73 17.75 2.96 8.82
N ALA A 74 16.66 2.19 8.74
CA ALA A 74 16.58 0.88 9.36
C ALA A 74 17.60 -0.09 8.75
N GLN A 75 17.68 -0.14 7.41
CA GLN A 75 18.68 -0.95 6.70
C GLN A 75 20.12 -0.55 7.06
N ARG A 76 20.40 0.76 7.17
CA ARG A 76 21.72 1.24 7.60
C ARG A 76 22.04 0.82 9.03
N ALA A 77 21.06 0.81 9.94
CA ALA A 77 21.26 0.32 11.30
C ALA A 77 21.67 -1.16 11.31
N GLU A 78 21.06 -1.99 10.46
CA GLU A 78 21.40 -3.41 10.31
C GLU A 78 22.83 -3.59 9.78
N VAL A 79 23.22 -2.82 8.77
CA VAL A 79 24.58 -2.86 8.20
C VAL A 79 25.63 -2.44 9.22
N LEU A 80 25.40 -1.34 9.94
CA LEU A 80 26.29 -0.86 11.00
C LEU A 80 26.37 -1.88 12.15
N ALA A 81 25.25 -2.48 12.54
CA ALA A 81 25.24 -3.54 13.56
C ALA A 81 26.05 -4.77 13.12
N ASN A 82 25.93 -5.17 11.85
CA ASN A 82 26.72 -6.25 11.27
C ASN A 82 28.23 -5.92 11.23
N ASN A 83 28.60 -4.68 10.94
CA ASN A 83 30.00 -4.23 11.01
C ASN A 83 30.52 -4.30 12.45
N ILE A 84 29.77 -3.78 13.43
CA ILE A 84 30.15 -3.81 14.85
C ILE A 84 30.32 -5.24 15.35
N ALA A 85 29.40 -6.14 14.99
CA ALA A 85 29.46 -7.55 15.39
C ALA A 85 30.69 -8.28 14.82
N ASN A 86 31.19 -7.85 13.66
CA ASN A 86 32.37 -8.43 13.00
C ASN A 86 33.63 -7.56 13.17
N ALA A 87 33.62 -6.60 14.10
CA ALA A 87 34.73 -5.70 14.31
C ALA A 87 36.00 -6.41 14.79
N ASP A 88 35.88 -7.59 15.41
CA ASP A 88 37.02 -8.41 15.86
C ASP A 88 37.29 -9.59 14.92
N THR A 89 36.66 -9.63 13.74
CA THR A 89 36.82 -10.72 12.76
C THR A 89 37.96 -10.39 11.79
N PRO A 90 39.04 -11.20 11.72
CA PRO A 90 40.12 -10.98 10.78
C PRO A 90 39.64 -10.96 9.32
N ASN A 91 40.29 -10.16 8.47
CA ASN A 91 39.96 -9.96 7.04
C ASN A 91 38.55 -9.39 6.74
N TYR A 92 37.80 -8.90 7.73
CA TYR A 92 36.46 -8.36 7.49
C TYR A 92 36.47 -6.99 6.77
N LYS A 93 35.50 -6.81 5.85
CA LYS A 93 35.35 -5.60 5.03
C LYS A 93 34.07 -4.85 5.38
N ALA A 94 34.22 -3.63 5.92
CA ALA A 94 33.10 -2.79 6.30
C ALA A 94 32.26 -2.39 5.07
N ARG A 95 30.94 -2.48 5.22
CA ARG A 95 29.97 -2.00 4.22
C ARG A 95 29.21 -0.81 4.79
N ASP A 96 28.80 0.13 3.95
CA ASP A 96 27.89 1.20 4.35
C ASP A 96 26.92 1.54 3.22
N LEU A 97 25.82 2.18 3.61
CA LEU A 97 24.83 2.77 2.73
C LEU A 97 25.04 4.29 2.72
N ASP A 98 25.37 4.85 1.56
CA ASP A 98 25.30 6.30 1.39
C ASP A 98 23.84 6.73 1.29
N PHE A 99 23.28 7.14 2.43
CA PHE A 99 21.90 7.58 2.53
C PHE A 99 21.56 8.72 1.57
N ALA A 100 22.49 9.65 1.33
CA ALA A 100 22.25 10.79 0.44
C ALA A 100 22.12 10.32 -1.02
N ALA A 101 23.03 9.44 -1.46
CA ALA A 101 22.97 8.85 -2.80
C ALA A 101 21.72 8.00 -3.01
N VAL A 102 21.35 7.17 -2.02
CA VAL A 102 20.18 6.30 -2.11
C VAL A 102 18.89 7.12 -2.13
N LEU A 103 18.77 8.16 -1.30
CA LEU A 103 17.61 9.04 -1.30
C LEU A 103 17.49 9.85 -2.59
N ALA A 104 18.61 10.35 -3.11
CA ALA A 104 18.66 11.02 -4.41
C ALA A 104 18.18 10.08 -5.52
N ALA A 105 18.68 8.85 -5.57
CA ALA A 105 18.28 7.85 -6.54
C ALA A 105 16.77 7.50 -6.46
N GLN A 106 16.19 7.41 -5.25
CA GLN A 106 14.74 7.22 -5.11
C GLN A 106 13.93 8.43 -5.53
N SER A 107 14.43 9.64 -5.23
CA SER A 107 13.79 10.87 -5.66
C SER A 107 13.79 11.01 -7.19
N ASP A 108 14.86 10.57 -7.84
CA ASP A 108 14.99 10.56 -9.30
C ASP A 108 14.12 9.48 -9.94
N LYS A 109 14.04 8.28 -9.36
CA LYS A 109 13.09 7.23 -9.79
C LYS A 109 11.64 7.72 -9.71
N THR A 110 11.30 8.45 -8.66
CA THR A 110 9.94 9.00 -8.48
C THR A 110 9.62 10.10 -9.50
N LYS A 111 10.60 10.90 -9.90
CA LYS A 111 10.43 12.02 -10.84
C LYS A 111 10.49 11.59 -12.31
N ASN A 112 11.42 10.70 -12.65
CA ASN A 112 11.75 10.35 -14.03
C ASN A 112 11.22 8.96 -14.43
N GLY A 113 10.55 8.25 -13.51
CA GLY A 113 10.11 6.87 -13.71
C GLY A 113 11.27 5.87 -13.62
N ALA A 114 10.95 4.58 -13.76
CA ALA A 114 11.99 3.56 -13.95
C ALA A 114 12.78 3.90 -15.22
N PHE A 115 14.12 3.88 -15.12
CA PHE A 115 15.02 4.12 -16.24
C PHE A 115 14.71 3.14 -17.37
N ALA A 116 13.90 3.57 -18.33
CA ALA A 116 13.49 2.77 -19.46
C ALA A 116 14.54 2.93 -20.56
N LEU A 117 15.29 1.85 -20.83
CA LEU A 117 16.17 1.81 -22.00
C LEU A 117 15.34 1.89 -23.27
N ASN A 118 15.76 2.72 -24.22
CA ASN A 118 15.10 2.79 -25.52
C ASN A 118 15.38 1.49 -26.30
N MET A 119 14.34 0.68 -26.47
CA MET A 119 14.44 -0.57 -27.21
C MET A 119 14.32 -0.29 -28.72
N THR A 120 15.44 -0.42 -29.43
CA THR A 120 15.46 -0.22 -30.88
C THR A 120 14.83 -1.37 -31.66
N ASN A 121 14.58 -2.52 -31.02
CA ASN A 121 14.01 -3.70 -31.65
C ASN A 121 13.14 -4.49 -30.65
N ASN A 122 12.01 -5.04 -31.13
CA ASN A 122 11.11 -5.89 -30.34
C ASN A 122 11.75 -7.19 -29.79
N ARG A 123 12.94 -7.58 -30.28
CA ARG A 123 13.71 -8.72 -29.73
C ARG A 123 14.70 -8.33 -28.64
N HIS A 124 14.84 -7.04 -28.30
CA HIS A 124 15.66 -6.65 -27.17
C HIS A 124 15.02 -7.16 -25.87
N ILE A 125 15.86 -7.49 -24.90
CA ILE A 125 15.42 -7.87 -23.56
C ILE A 125 15.09 -6.58 -22.82
N GLU A 126 13.90 -6.50 -22.22
CA GLU A 126 13.58 -5.41 -21.31
C GLU A 126 14.55 -5.45 -20.12
N ALA A 127 15.37 -4.40 -19.98
CA ALA A 127 16.16 -4.24 -18.78
C ALA A 127 15.24 -3.80 -17.65
N GLN A 128 14.69 -4.78 -16.93
CA GLN A 128 13.97 -4.53 -15.70
C GLN A 128 15.00 -4.14 -14.64
N GLY A 129 15.00 -2.86 -14.25
CA GLY A 129 15.97 -2.31 -13.30
C GLY A 129 16.06 -3.21 -12.06
N LEU A 130 17.27 -3.67 -11.75
CA LEU A 130 17.56 -4.51 -10.60
C LEU A 130 16.96 -3.86 -9.34
N GLY A 131 16.09 -4.61 -8.68
CA GLY A 131 15.36 -4.14 -7.52
C GLY A 131 16.28 -4.06 -6.30
N ASN A 132 16.63 -2.83 -5.92
CA ASN A 132 16.88 -2.23 -4.58
C ASN A 132 17.41 -3.07 -3.38
N GLY A 133 17.81 -4.34 -3.52
CA GLY A 133 18.06 -5.21 -2.37
C GLY A 133 19.48 -5.16 -1.81
N ASP A 134 20.49 -4.99 -2.67
CA ASP A 134 21.91 -5.14 -2.28
C ASP A 134 22.85 -4.14 -3.01
N GLU A 135 22.36 -3.53 -4.09
CA GLU A 135 23.17 -2.70 -5.01
C GLU A 135 23.56 -1.32 -4.46
N SER A 136 23.06 -0.96 -3.28
CA SER A 136 23.42 0.29 -2.58
C SER A 136 24.52 0.11 -1.55
N LEU A 137 24.86 -1.13 -1.19
CA LEU A 137 25.90 -1.42 -0.20
C LEU A 137 27.26 -1.29 -0.86
N MET A 138 27.95 -0.21 -0.56
CA MET A 138 29.32 0.01 -1.03
C MET A 138 30.32 -0.39 0.06
N TYR A 139 31.40 -1.04 -0.35
CA TYR A 139 32.55 -1.24 0.54
C TYR A 139 33.21 0.11 0.82
N ARG A 140 33.45 0.40 2.10
CA ARG A 140 34.14 1.64 2.48
C ARG A 140 35.64 1.49 2.26
N THR A 141 36.29 2.55 1.77
CA THR A 141 37.77 2.60 1.75
C THR A 141 38.26 2.93 3.17
N PRO A 142 39.04 2.05 3.82
CA PRO A 142 39.51 2.27 5.18
C PRO A 142 40.49 3.44 5.24
N MET A 143 40.31 4.35 6.20
CA MET A 143 41.29 5.40 6.50
C MET A 143 42.50 4.85 7.25
N GLN A 144 42.30 3.80 8.05
CA GLN A 144 43.36 3.12 8.81
C GLN A 144 43.18 1.60 8.67
N PRO A 145 43.86 0.95 7.72
CA PRO A 145 43.83 -0.51 7.62
C PRO A 145 44.54 -1.11 8.82
N SER A 146 43.88 -2.04 9.50
CA SER A 146 44.48 -2.79 10.61
C SER A 146 45.49 -3.82 10.10
N ILE A 147 46.40 -4.24 10.98
CA ILE A 147 47.48 -5.20 10.67
C ILE A 147 46.93 -6.58 10.26
N ASP A 148 45.71 -6.91 10.71
CA ASP A 148 44.96 -8.13 10.43
C ASP A 148 44.07 -8.04 9.17
N GLN A 149 44.27 -6.98 8.35
CA GLN A 149 43.48 -6.67 7.16
C GLN A 149 41.99 -6.41 7.41
N ASN A 150 41.59 -6.20 8.67
CA ASN A 150 40.29 -5.68 9.02
C ASN A 150 40.21 -4.19 8.69
N THR A 151 39.03 -3.77 8.22
CA THR A 151 38.75 -2.39 7.82
C THR A 151 37.69 -1.73 8.69
N VAL A 152 37.11 -2.47 9.65
CA VAL A 152 36.15 -1.97 10.62
C VAL A 152 36.89 -1.33 11.80
N ASP A 153 36.43 -0.15 12.19
CA ASP A 153 36.80 0.50 13.45
C ASP A 153 35.58 0.50 14.37
N ALA A 154 35.63 -0.26 15.47
CA ALA A 154 34.51 -0.43 16.37
C ALA A 154 34.00 0.90 16.96
N GLN A 155 34.89 1.84 17.27
CA GLN A 155 34.53 3.11 17.88
C GLN A 155 33.83 4.02 16.87
N LEU A 156 34.36 4.04 15.64
CA LEU A 156 33.76 4.78 14.53
C LEU A 156 32.38 4.22 14.16
N GLU A 157 32.24 2.89 14.07
CA GLU A 157 30.96 2.25 13.75
C GLU A 157 29.91 2.48 14.84
N GLN A 158 30.30 2.48 16.12
CA GLN A 158 29.40 2.84 17.22
C GLN A 158 28.93 4.29 17.13
N SER A 159 29.82 5.23 16.79
CA SER A 159 29.46 6.63 16.56
C SER A 159 28.46 6.77 15.41
N ASN A 160 28.73 6.10 14.29
CA ASN A 160 27.84 6.10 13.12
C ASN A 160 26.46 5.48 13.45
N TYR A 161 26.43 4.43 14.27
CA TYR A 161 25.19 3.80 14.72
C TYR A 161 24.37 4.72 15.61
N ALA A 162 25.02 5.44 16.53
CA ALA A 162 24.37 6.44 17.37
C ALA A 162 23.80 7.60 16.54
N GLU A 163 24.56 8.10 15.57
CA GLU A 163 24.10 9.14 14.64
C GLU A 163 22.88 8.68 13.83
N ASN A 164 22.93 7.46 13.27
CA ASN A 164 21.82 6.89 12.53
C ASN A 164 20.57 6.73 13.41
N SER A 165 20.74 6.35 14.68
CA SER A 165 19.64 6.23 15.65
C SER A 165 18.93 7.56 15.91
N VAL A 166 19.70 8.65 16.10
CA VAL A 166 19.14 10.01 16.25
C VAL A 166 18.37 10.42 14.99
N ASN A 167 18.96 10.20 13.81
CA ASN A 167 18.35 10.51 12.52
C ASN A 167 17.07 9.71 12.25
N PHE A 168 17.03 8.45 12.65
CA PHE A 168 15.85 7.59 12.57
C PHE A 168 14.72 8.16 13.44
N GLN A 169 15.01 8.48 14.71
CA GLN A 169 14.03 9.04 15.63
C GLN A 169 13.45 10.38 15.15
N ALA A 170 14.30 11.25 14.60
CA ALA A 170 13.86 12.51 13.99
C ALA A 170 12.91 12.27 12.80
N SER A 171 13.26 11.32 11.93
CA SER A 171 12.46 10.95 10.76
C SER A 171 11.12 10.35 11.15
N PHE A 172 11.11 9.48 12.16
CA PHE A 172 9.89 8.89 12.71
C PHE A 172 8.96 9.95 13.31
N THR A 173 9.51 10.90 14.05
CA THR A 173 8.75 12.02 14.66
C THR A 173 8.09 12.88 13.58
N LEU A 174 8.82 13.20 12.51
CA LEU A 174 8.27 13.95 11.37
C LEU A 174 7.17 13.17 10.63
N LEU A 175 7.40 11.87 10.39
CA LEU A 175 6.43 11.00 9.75
C LEU A 175 5.13 10.91 10.57
N ASN A 176 5.23 10.72 11.88
CA ASN A 176 4.08 10.70 12.79
C ASN A 176 3.33 12.04 12.77
N SER A 177 4.04 13.16 12.73
CA SER A 177 3.43 14.50 12.64
C SER A 177 2.64 14.68 11.35
N LYS A 178 3.15 14.17 10.21
CA LYS A 178 2.43 14.16 8.93
C LYS A 178 1.17 13.30 8.97
N PHE A 179 1.26 12.09 9.55
CA PHE A 179 0.10 11.22 9.73
C PHE A 179 -1.00 11.89 10.56
N LYS A 180 -0.63 12.55 11.67
CA LYS A 180 -1.57 13.31 12.48
C LYS A 180 -2.21 14.45 11.70
N GLY A 181 -1.43 15.19 10.91
CA GLY A 181 -1.93 16.26 10.05
C GLY A 181 -2.93 15.77 8.99
N LEU A 182 -2.64 14.65 8.33
CA LEU A 182 -3.55 14.01 7.37
C LEU A 182 -4.84 13.53 8.06
N MET A 183 -4.72 12.93 9.25
CA MET A 183 -5.88 12.48 10.03
C MET A 183 -6.77 13.66 10.46
N SER A 184 -6.19 14.78 10.88
CA SER A 184 -6.92 16.01 11.21
C SER A 184 -7.68 16.55 9.99
N ALA A 185 -6.99 16.65 8.84
CA ALA A 185 -7.59 17.13 7.60
C ALA A 185 -8.74 16.23 7.11
N LEU A 186 -8.63 14.92 7.28
CA LEU A 186 -9.70 13.97 6.96
C LEU A 186 -10.89 14.06 7.93
N ARG A 187 -10.65 14.39 9.20
CA ARG A 187 -11.70 14.59 10.21
C ARG A 187 -12.37 15.95 10.11
N GLY A 188 -11.73 16.93 9.48
CA GLY A 188 -12.26 18.28 9.30
C GLY A 188 -12.06 19.19 10.52
N GLU A 189 -11.04 18.89 11.33
CA GLU A 189 -10.60 19.69 12.49
C GLU A 189 -9.53 20.72 12.08
#